data_AF-A0A9D2CTM2-F1
#
_entry.id   AF-A0A9D2CTM2-F1
#
_cell.length_a   1.000
_cell.length_b   1.000
_cell.length_c   1.000
_cell.angle_alpha   90.00
_cell.angle_beta   90.00
_cell.angle_gamma   90.00
#
_symmetry.space_group_name_H-M   'P 1'
#
loop_
_entity.id
_entity.type
_entity.pdbx_description
1 polymer ?
#
loop_
_entity_poly.entity_id
_entity_poly.type
_entity_poly.pdbx_seq_one_letter_code
_entity_poly.pdbx_strand_id
1 'polypeptide(L)'
;MKKCVIILLVAASLTAVLTSCTTRDDLCENEISQYVRLSESVKFMIAGEETDLHAVFTPRGTSFEVEWSSDNIAVASVEEGRVTANSSGRAQIAVKIVNTKHEAVCEVIVSDKEVSEKYAGREGGGRFSTLDGALENCADGDSILLFRGFHESSVPVSRNIKLLGEQGAVIGGLGVTGGATVSLENLTFYTSDKAHTGSLTVESGCGALIKNCRFVYDVKDELPGSDAYEQGKADSSQGQGEEQTPRGAKGTTALEMRDGFTKLRINACAFSGYEVAIDILPSDGEILVRDNTFTSCATAIRVDVRGEDTKNTALYGIIQSNVFSAVDHPTIFNYNGGLYMGTLKFDDYKSN
;
A
#
# COMPACT_ATOMS: atom_id res chain seq x y z
N MET A 1 -16.40 6.63 70.43
CA MET A 1 -14.96 6.61 70.80
C MET A 1 -14.36 5.34 70.20
N LYS A 2 -13.87 5.37 68.95
CA LYS A 2 -12.44 5.45 68.56
C LYS A 2 -11.51 4.51 69.36
N LYS A 3 -11.01 3.47 68.67
CA LYS A 3 -9.61 2.97 68.57
C LYS A 3 -9.60 1.96 67.39
N CYS A 4 -8.96 2.22 66.24
CA CYS A 4 -7.52 2.10 65.94
C CYS A 4 -7.00 0.67 66.29
N VAL A 5 -6.27 -0.11 65.47
CA VAL A 5 -5.24 0.24 64.46
C VAL A 5 -4.61 -1.09 63.90
N ILE A 6 -4.21 -1.09 62.61
CA ILE A 6 -2.98 -1.66 61.97
C ILE A 6 -2.71 -3.21 61.87
N ILE A 7 -2.76 -3.69 60.61
CA ILE A 7 -1.72 -4.36 59.76
C ILE A 7 -0.65 -5.27 60.43
N LEU A 8 -0.49 -6.53 59.98
CA LEU A 8 0.72 -7.05 59.28
C LEU A 8 0.68 -8.57 58.93
N LEU A 9 1.09 -8.85 57.68
CA LEU A 9 1.63 -10.05 57.00
C LEU A 9 2.15 -11.24 57.85
N VAL A 10 1.99 -12.48 57.35
CA VAL A 10 3.07 -13.49 57.09
C VAL A 10 2.57 -14.57 56.10
N ALA A 11 3.49 -15.07 55.27
CA ALA A 11 3.36 -15.88 54.06
C ALA A 11 3.36 -17.43 54.25
N ALA A 12 3.09 -18.11 53.11
CA ALA A 12 3.72 -19.35 52.61
C ALA A 12 2.99 -20.72 52.70
N SER A 13 2.67 -21.22 51.49
CA SER A 13 2.80 -22.59 50.94
C SER A 13 2.03 -23.79 51.54
N LEU A 14 1.24 -24.49 50.71
CA LEU A 14 1.48 -25.91 50.35
C LEU A 14 0.61 -26.38 49.16
N THR A 15 1.12 -27.36 48.43
CA THR A 15 0.78 -27.86 47.08
C THR A 15 -0.45 -28.79 46.94
N ALA A 16 -0.90 -28.89 45.68
CA ALA A 16 -2.03 -29.60 45.05
C ALA A 16 -2.34 -31.06 45.42
N VAL A 17 -3.63 -31.44 45.27
CA VAL A 17 -4.09 -32.78 44.83
C VAL A 17 -5.36 -32.65 43.95
N LEU A 18 -5.33 -33.28 42.77
CA LEU A 18 -6.45 -33.50 41.83
C LEU A 18 -7.17 -34.83 42.17
N THR A 19 -8.52 -34.86 42.12
CA THR A 19 -9.40 -36.01 41.74
C THR A 19 -10.85 -35.62 42.02
N SER A 20 -11.65 -35.28 41.00
CA SER A 20 -12.53 -36.14 40.18
C SER A 20 -13.99 -36.21 40.70
N CYS A 21 -14.88 -35.55 39.95
CA CYS A 21 -16.32 -35.76 39.67
C CYS A 21 -17.03 -36.91 40.44
N THR A 22 -18.23 -36.78 41.01
CA THR A 22 -19.58 -36.42 40.47
C THR A 22 -20.53 -36.31 41.69
N THR A 23 -21.74 -35.71 41.73
CA THR A 23 -22.67 -34.97 40.88
C THR A 23 -23.74 -34.44 41.84
N ARG A 24 -24.30 -33.24 41.60
CA ARG A 24 -25.74 -33.04 41.39
C ARG A 24 -26.12 -31.56 41.34
N ASP A 25 -26.80 -31.26 40.25
CA ASP A 25 -27.89 -30.29 40.13
C ASP A 25 -27.54 -28.82 40.37
N ASP A 26 -27.05 -28.17 39.32
CA ASP A 26 -27.68 -26.92 38.88
C ASP A 26 -27.94 -26.99 37.37
N LEU A 27 -29.22 -26.90 37.05
CA LEU A 27 -29.78 -26.88 35.71
C LEU A 27 -29.38 -25.57 35.01
N CYS A 28 -28.82 -25.72 33.81
CA CYS A 28 -29.14 -24.91 32.63
C CYS A 28 -29.35 -23.39 32.84
N GLU A 29 -28.29 -22.61 32.71
CA GLU A 29 -28.34 -21.43 31.83
C GLU A 29 -27.27 -21.60 30.76
N ASN A 30 -27.70 -22.13 29.62
CA ASN A 30 -27.07 -21.86 28.34
C ASN A 30 -27.12 -20.34 28.19
N GLU A 31 -26.08 -19.60 28.58
CA GLU A 31 -25.96 -18.20 28.15
C GLU A 31 -25.89 -18.23 26.62
N ILE A 32 -27.04 -18.00 26.00
CA ILE A 32 -27.14 -17.77 24.56
C ILE A 32 -26.38 -16.46 24.33
N SER A 33 -25.10 -16.58 23.99
CA SER A 33 -24.27 -15.42 23.59
C SER A 33 -24.92 -14.81 22.36
N GLN A 34 -25.61 -13.68 22.56
CA GLN A 34 -26.19 -12.90 21.49
C GLN A 34 -25.03 -12.28 20.71
N TYR A 35 -25.03 -12.42 19.40
CA TYR A 35 -24.00 -11.80 18.57
C TYR A 35 -24.63 -11.29 17.28
N VAL A 36 -24.22 -10.09 16.87
CA VAL A 36 -24.63 -9.46 15.61
C VAL A 36 -23.44 -9.42 14.66
N ARG A 37 -23.70 -9.69 13.38
CA ARG A 37 -22.77 -9.49 12.26
C ARG A 37 -23.47 -8.70 11.18
N LEU A 38 -22.71 -7.94 10.40
CA LEU A 38 -23.22 -7.31 9.19
C LEU A 38 -23.01 -8.23 7.97
N SER A 39 -23.88 -8.10 6.97
CA SER A 39 -23.77 -8.78 5.68
C SER A 39 -22.42 -8.52 5.01
N GLU A 40 -21.87 -7.32 5.22
CA GLU A 40 -20.59 -6.87 4.72
C GLU A 40 -19.84 -6.14 5.85
N SER A 41 -18.54 -6.39 5.98
CA SER A 41 -17.67 -5.71 6.95
C SER A 41 -17.03 -4.44 6.38
N VAL A 42 -17.08 -4.26 5.06
CA VAL A 42 -16.64 -3.08 4.33
C VAL A 42 -17.51 -2.95 3.08
N LYS A 43 -17.91 -1.74 2.71
CA LYS A 43 -18.73 -1.44 1.54
C LYS A 43 -18.19 -0.25 0.77
N PHE A 44 -18.09 -0.38 -0.54
CA PHE A 44 -17.67 0.72 -1.41
C PHE A 44 -18.86 1.28 -2.15
N MET A 45 -18.87 2.60 -2.28
CA MET A 45 -19.97 3.32 -2.89
C MET A 45 -19.45 4.53 -3.66
N ILE A 46 -20.14 4.87 -4.74
CA ILE A 46 -19.98 6.14 -5.43
C ILE A 46 -20.87 7.16 -4.75
N ALA A 47 -20.42 8.41 -4.62
CA ALA A 47 -21.26 9.48 -4.11
C ALA A 47 -22.60 9.52 -4.88
N GLY A 48 -23.71 9.42 -4.15
CA GLY A 48 -25.06 9.28 -4.68
C GLY A 48 -25.60 7.85 -4.78
N GLU A 49 -24.81 6.81 -4.48
CA GLU A 49 -25.29 5.43 -4.42
C GLU A 49 -25.98 5.10 -3.10
N GLU A 50 -26.82 4.06 -3.14
CA GLU A 50 -27.49 3.46 -1.99
C GLU A 50 -27.28 1.95 -1.98
N THR A 51 -27.23 1.36 -0.79
CA THR A 51 -27.11 -0.10 -0.61
C THR A 51 -27.71 -0.52 0.72
N ASP A 52 -28.15 -1.77 0.81
CA ASP A 52 -28.64 -2.35 2.07
C ASP A 52 -27.55 -3.14 2.78
N LEU A 53 -27.38 -2.89 4.08
CA LEU A 53 -26.64 -3.73 5.01
C LEU A 53 -27.62 -4.51 5.87
N HIS A 54 -27.40 -5.81 6.01
CA HIS A 54 -28.26 -6.68 6.80
C HIS A 54 -27.57 -7.15 8.07
N ALA A 55 -28.26 -7.03 9.21
CA ALA A 55 -27.80 -7.61 10.47
C ALA A 55 -28.16 -9.11 10.53
N VAL A 56 -27.16 -9.94 10.82
CA VAL A 56 -27.29 -11.39 10.98
C VAL A 56 -27.06 -11.74 12.45
N PHE A 57 -28.08 -12.33 13.08
CA PHE A 57 -28.08 -12.62 14.51
C PHE A 57 -27.81 -14.09 14.82
N THR A 58 -27.16 -14.32 15.97
CA THR A 58 -27.00 -15.64 16.59
C THR A 58 -27.70 -15.63 17.95
N PRO A 59 -28.57 -16.61 18.25
CA PRO A 59 -28.93 -17.79 17.46
C PRO A 59 -29.84 -17.44 16.28
N ARG A 60 -29.76 -18.22 15.19
CA ARG A 60 -30.53 -17.98 13.96
C ARG A 60 -32.04 -18.00 14.25
N GLY A 61 -32.80 -17.13 13.57
CA GLY A 61 -34.26 -17.04 13.70
C GLY A 61 -34.74 -16.11 14.83
N THR A 62 -33.83 -15.38 15.46
CA THR A 62 -34.15 -14.31 16.40
C THR A 62 -34.20 -12.96 15.70
N SER A 63 -35.10 -12.08 16.13
CA SER A 63 -35.15 -10.67 15.73
C SER A 63 -34.88 -9.83 16.97
N PHE A 64 -33.89 -8.95 16.88
CA PHE A 64 -33.55 -8.02 17.95
C PHE A 64 -33.83 -6.59 17.49
N GLU A 65 -34.17 -5.74 18.44
CA GLU A 65 -34.17 -4.30 18.23
C GLU A 65 -32.71 -3.83 18.09
N VAL A 66 -32.44 -3.06 17.04
CA VAL A 66 -31.08 -2.58 16.73
C VAL A 66 -31.06 -1.09 16.43
N GLU A 67 -29.95 -0.47 16.78
CA GLU A 67 -29.63 0.92 16.45
C GLU A 67 -28.51 0.96 15.42
N TRP A 68 -28.69 1.77 14.38
CA TRP A 68 -27.69 2.05 13.36
C TRP A 68 -27.06 3.42 13.59
N SER A 69 -25.76 3.53 13.34
CA SER A 69 -25.04 4.80 13.45
C SER A 69 -23.92 4.91 12.43
N SER A 70 -23.49 6.14 12.14
CA SER A 70 -22.33 6.44 11.30
C SER A 70 -21.39 7.35 12.08
N ASP A 71 -20.09 7.07 12.05
CA ASP A 71 -19.07 7.97 12.62
C ASP A 71 -18.87 9.25 11.79
N ASN A 72 -19.31 9.25 10.53
CA ASN A 72 -19.12 10.35 9.58
C ASN A 72 -20.28 10.43 8.59
N ILE A 73 -21.39 11.03 9.04
CA ILE A 73 -22.62 11.20 8.26
C ILE A 73 -22.39 12.02 6.98
N ALA A 74 -21.41 12.94 6.98
CA ALA A 74 -21.07 13.72 5.79
C ALA A 74 -20.53 12.86 4.64
N VAL A 75 -19.89 11.73 4.97
CA VAL A 75 -19.39 10.75 3.98
C VAL A 75 -20.46 9.70 3.68
N ALA A 76 -21.01 9.04 4.70
CA ALA A 76 -22.07 8.06 4.52
C ALA A 76 -23.07 8.09 5.67
N SER A 77 -24.36 8.11 5.34
CA SER A 77 -25.47 8.04 6.30
C SER A 77 -26.12 6.66 6.27
N VAL A 78 -26.76 6.27 7.37
CA VAL A 78 -27.51 5.02 7.47
C VAL A 78 -28.88 5.25 8.09
N GLU A 79 -29.92 4.65 7.52
CA GLU A 79 -31.28 4.64 8.04
C GLU A 79 -31.85 3.22 7.92
N GLU A 80 -32.14 2.58 9.05
CA GLU A 80 -32.67 1.20 9.11
C GLU A 80 -31.85 0.16 8.31
N GLY A 81 -30.54 0.34 8.23
CA GLY A 81 -29.62 -0.54 7.48
C GLY A 81 -29.45 -0.16 6.00
N ARG A 82 -30.23 0.79 5.48
CA ARG A 82 -29.96 1.41 4.18
C ARG A 82 -28.89 2.47 4.32
N VAL A 83 -27.78 2.27 3.63
CA VAL A 83 -26.63 3.18 3.61
C VAL A 83 -26.71 4.05 2.36
N THR A 84 -26.52 5.35 2.52
CA THR A 84 -26.45 6.35 1.43
C THR A 84 -25.06 6.98 1.43
N ALA A 85 -24.42 6.99 0.26
CA ALA A 85 -23.12 7.60 0.06
C ALA A 85 -23.27 9.09 -0.29
N ASN A 86 -22.77 9.97 0.57
CA ASN A 86 -23.00 11.41 0.49
C ASN A 86 -21.84 12.16 -0.18
N SER A 87 -20.60 11.91 0.25
CA SER A 87 -19.40 12.56 -0.30
C SER A 87 -18.16 11.70 -0.13
N SER A 88 -17.11 11.99 -0.91
CA SER A 88 -15.88 11.22 -0.84
C SER A 88 -15.24 11.20 0.55
N GLY A 89 -14.76 10.03 0.96
CA GLY A 89 -14.14 9.82 2.27
C GLY A 89 -14.42 8.45 2.86
N ARG A 90 -14.22 8.32 4.17
CA ARG A 90 -14.52 7.09 4.93
C ARG A 90 -15.52 7.37 6.06
N ALA A 91 -16.37 6.39 6.30
CA ALA A 91 -17.29 6.33 7.42
C ALA A 91 -17.37 4.89 7.95
N GLN A 92 -17.62 4.71 9.24
CA GLN A 92 -17.92 3.43 9.85
C GLN A 92 -19.41 3.39 10.19
N ILE A 93 -20.12 2.45 9.57
CA ILE A 93 -21.52 2.15 9.86
C ILE A 93 -21.58 1.05 10.90
N ALA A 94 -22.11 1.37 12.08
CA ALA A 94 -22.25 0.44 13.18
C ALA A 94 -23.71 0.03 13.38
N VAL A 95 -23.94 -1.24 13.69
CA VAL A 95 -25.21 -1.78 14.19
C VAL A 95 -25.00 -2.31 15.60
N LYS A 96 -25.86 -1.90 16.54
CA LYS A 96 -25.81 -2.33 17.94
C LYS A 96 -27.14 -2.94 18.36
N ILE A 97 -27.10 -4.07 19.06
CA ILE A 97 -28.32 -4.63 19.69
C ILE A 97 -28.67 -3.77 20.92
N VAL A 98 -29.89 -3.24 20.95
CA VAL A 98 -30.39 -2.36 22.01
C VAL A 98 -30.25 -3.02 23.39
N ASN A 99 -29.86 -2.24 24.39
CA ASN A 99 -29.61 -2.71 25.78
C ASN A 99 -28.49 -3.76 25.93
N THR A 100 -27.61 -3.93 24.93
CA THR A 100 -26.45 -4.83 25.02
C THR A 100 -25.14 -4.14 24.63
N LYS A 101 -24.03 -4.86 24.79
CA LYS A 101 -22.70 -4.47 24.31
C LYS A 101 -22.36 -5.03 22.92
N HIS A 102 -23.30 -5.73 22.27
CA HIS A 102 -23.03 -6.44 21.03
C HIS A 102 -23.20 -5.49 19.84
N GLU A 103 -22.11 -5.32 19.09
CA GLU A 103 -21.99 -4.38 17.98
C GLU A 103 -21.26 -5.04 16.81
N ALA A 104 -21.65 -4.67 15.59
CA ALA A 104 -20.92 -4.99 14.37
C ALA A 104 -20.73 -3.72 13.55
N VAL A 105 -19.59 -3.63 12.87
CA VAL A 105 -19.19 -2.42 12.13
C VAL A 105 -18.87 -2.79 10.68
N CYS A 106 -19.28 -1.91 9.77
CA CYS A 106 -18.97 -1.93 8.35
C CYS A 106 -18.24 -0.64 7.97
N GLU A 107 -17.03 -0.73 7.41
CA GLU A 107 -16.32 0.44 6.88
C GLU A 107 -16.89 0.80 5.50
N VAL A 108 -17.50 1.97 5.37
CA VAL A 108 -17.99 2.52 4.12
C VAL A 108 -16.96 3.49 3.54
N ILE A 109 -16.56 3.24 2.30
CA ILE A 109 -15.58 4.06 1.59
C ILE A 109 -16.25 4.62 0.35
N VAL A 110 -16.34 5.95 0.30
CA VAL A 110 -17.04 6.69 -0.76
C VAL A 110 -16.04 7.42 -1.64
N SER A 111 -16.25 7.37 -2.95
CA SER A 111 -15.51 8.18 -3.92
C SER A 111 -16.43 9.09 -4.72
N ASP A 112 -15.89 10.20 -5.20
CA ASP A 112 -16.55 11.03 -6.19
C ASP A 112 -16.62 10.31 -7.54
N LYS A 113 -17.71 10.52 -8.26
CA LYS A 113 -18.02 9.90 -9.55
C LYS A 113 -16.91 10.04 -10.61
N GLU A 114 -16.08 11.08 -10.51
CA GLU A 114 -14.94 11.33 -11.41
C GLU A 114 -13.68 10.51 -11.05
N VAL A 115 -13.59 9.96 -9.83
CA VAL A 115 -12.49 9.10 -9.34
C VAL A 115 -12.90 7.62 -9.33
N SER A 116 -14.20 7.31 -9.54
CA SER A 116 -14.83 6.12 -8.97
C SER A 116 -14.98 4.89 -9.86
N GLU A 117 -14.53 4.87 -11.12
CA GLU A 117 -14.90 3.73 -11.95
C GLU A 117 -14.02 2.49 -11.76
N LYS A 118 -12.85 2.56 -11.12
CA LYS A 118 -11.84 1.49 -11.19
C LYS A 118 -11.10 1.31 -9.87
N TYR A 119 -11.62 0.43 -9.03
CA TYR A 119 -10.99 0.00 -7.78
C TYR A 119 -10.32 -1.35 -7.96
N ALA A 120 -9.21 -1.60 -7.29
CA ALA A 120 -8.57 -2.91 -7.24
C ALA A 120 -8.12 -3.26 -5.80
N GLY A 121 -8.22 -4.54 -5.40
CA GLY A 121 -7.55 -5.04 -4.18
C GLY A 121 -8.33 -5.85 -3.15
N ARG A 122 -9.63 -6.12 -3.31
CA ARG A 122 -10.37 -6.94 -2.33
C ARG A 122 -11.57 -7.68 -2.93
N GLU A 123 -11.85 -8.88 -2.40
CA GLU A 123 -13.14 -9.56 -2.62
C GLU A 123 -14.26 -8.83 -1.86
N GLY A 124 -15.37 -8.56 -2.56
CA GLY A 124 -16.63 -8.16 -1.93
C GLY A 124 -16.91 -6.66 -1.81
N GLY A 125 -16.56 -5.85 -2.82
CA GLY A 125 -17.19 -4.53 -2.93
C GLY A 125 -16.56 -3.52 -3.90
N GLY A 126 -15.34 -3.72 -4.41
CA GLY A 126 -14.79 -2.89 -5.51
C GLY A 126 -15.27 -3.37 -6.89
N ARG A 127 -15.21 -2.49 -7.93
CA ARG A 127 -15.60 -2.87 -9.30
C ARG A 127 -14.64 -3.92 -9.93
N PHE A 128 -13.38 -3.97 -9.49
CA PHE A 128 -12.42 -5.02 -9.86
C PHE A 128 -11.75 -5.60 -8.61
N SER A 129 -11.52 -6.91 -8.61
CA SER A 129 -10.80 -7.60 -7.54
C SER A 129 -9.27 -7.45 -7.67
N THR A 130 -8.77 -7.15 -8.87
CA THR A 130 -7.33 -7.07 -9.21
C THR A 130 -6.98 -5.77 -9.93
N LEU A 131 -5.71 -5.35 -9.82
CA LEU A 131 -5.17 -4.19 -10.55
C LEU A 131 -5.25 -4.41 -12.06
N ASP A 132 -4.89 -5.61 -12.53
CA ASP A 132 -4.96 -5.95 -13.96
C ASP A 132 -6.39 -5.81 -14.52
N GLY A 133 -7.41 -6.27 -13.77
CA GLY A 133 -8.81 -6.10 -14.21
C GLY A 133 -9.21 -4.63 -14.35
N ALA A 134 -8.73 -3.78 -13.44
CA ALA A 134 -8.95 -2.34 -13.52
C ALA A 134 -8.20 -1.70 -14.71
N LEU A 135 -6.95 -2.11 -14.95
CA LEU A 135 -6.13 -1.63 -16.06
C LEU A 135 -6.69 -2.04 -17.43
N GLU A 136 -7.18 -3.27 -17.59
CA GLU A 136 -7.75 -3.73 -18.86
C GLU A 136 -8.98 -2.90 -19.26
N ASN A 137 -9.78 -2.50 -18.27
CA ASN A 137 -11.02 -1.77 -18.47
C ASN A 137 -10.87 -0.25 -18.39
N CYS A 138 -9.68 0.30 -18.12
CA CYS A 138 -9.46 1.75 -18.04
C CYS A 138 -9.58 2.47 -19.39
N ALA A 139 -9.86 3.77 -19.35
CA ALA A 139 -9.83 4.69 -20.48
C ALA A 139 -8.78 5.78 -20.20
N ASP A 140 -8.40 6.52 -21.24
CA ASP A 140 -7.52 7.68 -21.06
C ASP A 140 -8.21 8.74 -20.17
N GLY A 141 -7.46 9.24 -19.20
CA GLY A 141 -7.90 10.20 -18.19
C GLY A 141 -8.36 9.58 -16.87
N ASP A 142 -8.50 8.25 -16.81
CA ASP A 142 -9.08 7.59 -15.64
C ASP A 142 -8.18 7.67 -14.39
N SER A 143 -8.82 7.70 -13.23
CA SER A 143 -8.19 7.47 -11.93
C SER A 143 -8.57 6.09 -11.38
N ILE A 144 -7.59 5.37 -10.85
CA ILE A 144 -7.73 4.05 -10.23
C ILE A 144 -7.24 4.15 -8.80
N LEU A 145 -8.08 3.76 -7.84
CA LEU A 145 -7.70 3.69 -6.42
C LEU A 145 -7.31 2.25 -6.06
N LEU A 146 -6.14 2.11 -5.44
CA LEU A 146 -5.59 0.86 -4.94
C LEU A 146 -5.70 0.81 -3.43
N PHE A 147 -6.39 -0.21 -2.93
CA PHE A 147 -6.51 -0.47 -1.50
C PHE A 147 -5.21 -0.93 -0.89
N ARG A 148 -5.14 -0.87 0.45
CA ARG A 148 -4.08 -1.56 1.18
C ARG A 148 -3.98 -3.03 0.76
N GLY A 149 -2.77 -3.53 0.65
CA GLY A 149 -2.51 -4.90 0.19
C GLY A 149 -1.56 -4.92 -1.00
N PHE A 150 -1.16 -6.13 -1.36
CA PHE A 150 -0.22 -6.37 -2.45
C PHE A 150 -0.97 -6.58 -3.77
N HIS A 151 -0.60 -5.79 -4.78
CA HIS A 151 -1.18 -5.81 -6.12
C HIS A 151 -0.10 -6.20 -7.10
N GLU A 152 -0.23 -7.40 -7.66
CA GLU A 152 0.54 -7.79 -8.83
C GLU A 152 -0.08 -7.15 -10.07
N SER A 153 0.79 -6.74 -10.99
CA SER A 153 0.37 -6.37 -12.32
C SER A 153 1.19 -7.10 -13.36
N SER A 154 0.49 -7.76 -14.26
CA SER A 154 1.06 -8.37 -15.47
C SER A 154 0.72 -7.57 -16.74
N VAL A 155 -0.23 -6.62 -16.63
CA VAL A 155 -0.73 -5.81 -17.74
C VAL A 155 0.03 -4.48 -17.82
N PRO A 156 0.74 -4.19 -18.92
CA PRO A 156 1.38 -2.89 -19.08
C PRO A 156 0.34 -1.79 -19.28
N VAL A 157 0.57 -0.64 -18.67
CA VAL A 157 -0.28 0.54 -18.77
C VAL A 157 0.01 1.26 -20.09
N SER A 158 -0.95 1.24 -21.01
CA SER A 158 -0.85 1.90 -22.33
C SER A 158 -1.76 3.13 -22.47
N ARG A 159 -2.36 3.57 -21.36
CA ARG A 159 -3.31 4.68 -21.29
C ARG A 159 -2.87 5.73 -20.29
N ASN A 160 -3.27 6.98 -20.52
CA ASN A 160 -2.97 8.09 -19.62
C ASN A 160 -3.85 7.99 -18.37
N ILE A 161 -3.36 7.37 -17.29
CA ILE A 161 -4.14 7.15 -16.08
C ILE A 161 -3.46 7.67 -14.82
N LYS A 162 -4.25 7.81 -13.76
CA LYS A 162 -3.77 8.08 -12.41
C LYS A 162 -3.98 6.87 -11.50
N LEU A 163 -2.94 6.36 -10.85
CA LEU A 163 -3.05 5.39 -9.77
C LEU A 163 -2.88 6.11 -8.42
N LEU A 164 -3.89 6.02 -7.54
CA LEU A 164 -3.79 6.44 -6.14
C LEU A 164 -3.70 5.22 -5.24
N GLY A 165 -2.74 5.20 -4.33
CA GLY A 165 -2.69 4.24 -3.24
C GLY A 165 -3.36 4.76 -1.98
N GLU A 166 -4.06 3.87 -1.29
CA GLU A 166 -4.31 4.05 0.13
C GLU A 166 -3.04 3.69 0.95
N GLN A 167 -3.02 4.08 2.23
CA GLN A 167 -1.91 3.73 3.11
C GLN A 167 -1.75 2.20 3.16
N GLY A 168 -0.57 1.72 2.71
CA GLY A 168 -0.27 0.29 2.63
C GLY A 168 -0.67 -0.36 1.31
N ALA A 169 -1.03 0.40 0.26
CA ALA A 169 -1.15 -0.12 -1.09
C ALA A 169 0.25 -0.39 -1.67
N VAL A 170 0.52 -1.66 -1.96
CA VAL A 170 1.82 -2.15 -2.42
C VAL A 170 1.67 -2.71 -3.83
N ILE A 171 2.51 -2.29 -4.76
CA ILE A 171 2.57 -2.81 -6.12
C ILE A 171 3.85 -3.63 -6.28
N GLY A 172 3.68 -4.82 -6.84
CA GLY A 172 4.78 -5.73 -7.12
C GLY A 172 5.63 -5.32 -8.32
N GLY A 173 5.09 -4.57 -9.27
CA GLY A 173 5.74 -4.10 -10.51
C GLY A 173 4.78 -3.33 -11.41
N LEU A 174 5.28 -2.43 -12.26
CA LEU A 174 4.43 -1.73 -13.25
C LEU A 174 5.21 -1.35 -14.51
N GLY A 175 4.70 -1.74 -15.67
CA GLY A 175 5.23 -1.31 -16.97
C GLY A 175 4.35 -0.24 -17.61
N VAL A 176 4.94 0.79 -18.19
CA VAL A 176 4.24 1.86 -18.93
C VAL A 176 4.67 1.82 -20.38
N THR A 177 3.71 1.73 -21.30
CA THR A 177 3.91 1.53 -22.74
C THR A 177 2.98 2.43 -23.56
N GLY A 178 3.01 2.30 -24.89
CA GLY A 178 1.98 2.91 -25.76
C GLY A 178 1.99 4.44 -25.83
N GLY A 179 3.06 5.09 -25.39
CA GLY A 179 3.14 6.56 -25.31
C GLY A 179 2.36 7.16 -24.15
N ALA A 180 1.93 6.35 -23.18
CA ALA A 180 1.16 6.79 -22.03
C ALA A 180 2.01 7.64 -21.07
N THR A 181 1.36 8.59 -20.40
CA THR A 181 1.88 9.26 -19.22
C THR A 181 1.03 8.87 -18.02
N VAL A 182 1.64 8.16 -17.06
CA VAL A 182 0.95 7.74 -15.83
C VAL A 182 1.24 8.69 -14.68
N SER A 183 0.25 8.89 -13.82
CA SER A 183 0.41 9.60 -12.55
C SER A 183 0.27 8.63 -11.38
N LEU A 184 1.25 8.56 -10.51
CA LEU A 184 1.33 7.62 -9.39
C LEU A 184 1.42 8.42 -8.09
N GLU A 185 0.47 8.19 -7.17
CA GLU A 185 0.39 8.93 -5.91
C GLU A 185 0.13 7.99 -4.73
N ASN A 186 0.88 8.15 -3.63
CA ASN A 186 0.69 7.42 -2.36
C ASN A 186 0.85 5.89 -2.46
N LEU A 187 1.74 5.41 -3.33
CA LEU A 187 1.95 3.97 -3.56
C LEU A 187 3.29 3.49 -2.99
N THR A 188 3.35 2.21 -2.62
CA THR A 188 4.62 1.53 -2.31
C THR A 188 4.94 0.54 -3.43
N PHE A 189 6.04 0.71 -4.13
CA PHE A 189 6.63 -0.31 -5.00
C PHE A 189 7.56 -1.17 -4.16
N TYR A 190 7.31 -2.47 -4.15
CA TYR A 190 8.09 -3.41 -3.34
C TYR A 190 8.69 -4.50 -4.20
N THR A 191 9.96 -4.81 -3.95
CA THR A 191 10.65 -5.92 -4.61
C THR A 191 11.60 -6.66 -3.69
N SER A 192 11.84 -7.93 -4.01
CA SER A 192 12.82 -8.80 -3.36
C SER A 192 13.45 -9.76 -4.38
N ASP A 193 14.57 -10.37 -4.00
CA ASP A 193 15.38 -11.27 -4.82
C ASP A 193 14.60 -12.46 -5.42
N LYS A 194 13.45 -12.84 -4.84
CA LYS A 194 12.63 -13.97 -5.30
C LYS A 194 11.52 -13.59 -6.26
N ALA A 195 11.08 -12.33 -6.25
CA ALA A 195 9.86 -11.93 -6.92
C ALA A 195 10.08 -11.47 -8.37
N HIS A 196 11.29 -11.02 -8.74
CA HIS A 196 11.63 -10.43 -10.05
C HIS A 196 10.68 -9.34 -10.60
N THR A 197 9.70 -8.87 -9.82
CA THR A 197 8.62 -8.03 -10.34
C THR A 197 8.80 -6.54 -10.09
N GLY A 198 9.65 -6.10 -9.15
CA GLY A 198 9.47 -4.76 -8.58
C GLY A 198 10.40 -3.70 -9.12
N SER A 199 10.07 -3.28 -10.33
CA SER A 199 10.50 -2.03 -10.91
C SER A 199 9.33 -1.34 -11.60
N LEU A 200 9.35 -0.01 -11.60
CA LEU A 200 8.54 0.79 -12.51
C LEU A 200 9.37 0.99 -13.79
N THR A 201 8.90 0.45 -14.91
CA THR A 201 9.55 0.61 -16.21
C THR A 201 8.72 1.52 -17.08
N VAL A 202 9.34 2.57 -17.61
CA VAL A 202 8.69 3.54 -18.51
C VAL A 202 9.35 3.46 -19.88
N GLU A 203 8.62 2.92 -20.84
CA GLU A 203 9.13 2.68 -22.19
C GLU A 203 9.29 3.95 -23.03
N SER A 204 9.92 3.80 -24.20
CA SER A 204 10.09 4.90 -25.17
C SER A 204 8.76 5.59 -25.49
N GLY A 205 8.78 6.91 -25.60
CA GLY A 205 7.59 7.73 -25.83
C GLY A 205 6.66 7.91 -24.63
N CYS A 206 6.89 7.19 -23.53
CA CYS A 206 6.04 7.22 -22.34
C CYS A 206 6.56 8.21 -21.28
N GLY A 207 5.75 8.48 -20.26
CA GLY A 207 6.11 9.37 -19.16
C GLY A 207 5.55 8.92 -17.81
N ALA A 208 6.11 9.47 -16.74
CA ALA A 208 5.67 9.20 -15.37
C ALA A 208 5.70 10.46 -14.49
N LEU A 209 4.63 10.65 -13.72
CA LEU A 209 4.49 11.66 -12.68
C LEU A 209 4.31 10.93 -11.34
N ILE A 210 5.31 11.00 -10.47
CA ILE A 210 5.38 10.18 -9.25
C ILE A 210 5.44 11.11 -8.04
N LYS A 211 4.50 10.94 -7.12
CA LYS A 211 4.39 11.82 -5.95
C LYS A 211 4.09 11.02 -4.68
N ASN A 212 4.83 11.29 -3.60
CA ASN A 212 4.60 10.66 -2.31
C ASN A 212 4.58 9.11 -2.37
N CYS A 213 5.42 8.55 -3.24
CA CYS A 213 5.55 7.10 -3.38
C CYS A 213 6.81 6.60 -2.66
N ARG A 214 6.81 5.32 -2.30
CA ARG A 214 7.96 4.63 -1.74
C ARG A 214 8.39 3.50 -2.66
N PHE A 215 9.69 3.36 -2.90
CA PHE A 215 10.31 2.25 -3.60
C PHE A 215 11.19 1.52 -2.60
N VAL A 216 10.92 0.24 -2.37
CA VAL A 216 11.62 -0.58 -1.38
C VAL A 216 12.13 -1.85 -2.05
N TYR A 217 13.45 -1.98 -2.05
CA TYR A 217 14.13 -3.24 -2.23
C TYR A 217 14.44 -3.82 -0.85
N ASP A 218 13.85 -4.97 -0.51
CA ASP A 218 14.19 -5.69 0.72
C ASP A 218 14.64 -7.13 0.41
N VAL A 219 15.80 -7.49 0.96
CA VAL A 219 16.37 -8.83 0.91
C VAL A 219 15.73 -9.73 1.99
N LYS A 220 15.06 -9.13 2.98
CA LYS A 220 14.32 -9.85 4.01
C LYS A 220 12.94 -10.24 3.47
N ASP A 221 12.69 -11.54 3.44
CA ASP A 221 11.55 -12.24 2.85
C ASP A 221 10.14 -11.91 3.43
N GLU A 222 9.93 -10.77 4.08
CA GLU A 222 8.65 -10.44 4.72
C GLU A 222 7.88 -9.41 3.88
N LEU A 223 6.89 -9.89 3.13
CA LEU A 223 5.94 -9.02 2.42
C LEU A 223 5.32 -8.03 3.41
N PRO A 224 5.37 -6.71 3.14
CA PRO A 224 4.72 -5.74 4.01
C PRO A 224 3.20 -5.98 4.04
N GLY A 225 2.67 -6.35 5.21
CA GLY A 225 1.24 -6.61 5.43
C GLY A 225 0.85 -8.07 5.72
N SER A 226 1.79 -8.95 6.06
CA SER A 226 1.57 -10.38 6.32
C SER A 226 0.89 -10.74 7.65
N ASP A 227 0.44 -9.78 8.47
CA ASP A 227 -0.23 -10.04 9.77
C ASP A 227 -1.64 -10.69 9.67
N ALA A 228 -2.00 -11.30 8.54
CA ALA A 228 -3.27 -12.03 8.42
C ALA A 228 -3.22 -13.18 7.40
N TYR A 229 -2.58 -14.31 7.73
CA TYR A 229 -3.13 -15.66 7.51
C TYR A 229 -2.17 -16.76 8.03
N GLU A 230 -2.16 -17.04 9.33
CA GLU A 230 -1.67 -18.34 9.81
C GLU A 230 -2.83 -19.34 9.86
N GLN A 231 -2.92 -20.20 8.84
CA GLN A 231 -3.45 -21.55 9.00
C GLN A 231 -2.63 -22.55 8.19
N GLY A 232 -1.72 -23.21 8.90
CA GLY A 232 -1.40 -24.62 8.75
C GLY A 232 -0.61 -25.06 7.52
N LYS A 233 0.72 -25.19 7.66
CA LYS A 233 1.37 -26.49 7.45
C LYS A 233 2.78 -26.53 8.04
N ALA A 234 3.06 -27.67 8.66
CA ALA A 234 4.25 -28.00 9.40
C ALA A 234 5.45 -28.34 8.50
N ASP A 235 6.62 -27.96 9.01
CA ASP A 235 7.86 -28.74 9.10
C ASP A 235 8.60 -29.12 7.81
N SER A 236 9.81 -28.57 7.62
CA SER A 236 11.04 -29.37 7.72
C SER A 236 12.33 -28.58 7.44
N SER A 237 13.30 -28.86 8.30
CA SER A 237 14.76 -28.94 8.07
C SER A 237 15.66 -27.71 8.31
N GLN A 238 16.68 -28.01 9.12
CA GLN A 238 17.79 -27.21 9.65
C GLN A 238 18.90 -26.99 8.60
N GLY A 239 19.74 -25.97 8.81
CA GLY A 239 21.12 -26.00 8.30
C GLY A 239 21.87 -24.68 8.11
N GLN A 240 22.41 -24.15 9.22
CA GLN A 240 23.66 -23.40 9.41
C GLN A 240 24.37 -22.65 8.25
N GLY A 241 24.78 -21.40 8.52
CA GLY A 241 25.90 -20.74 7.86
C GLY A 241 25.87 -19.22 7.99
N GLU A 242 26.23 -18.66 9.15
CA GLU A 242 26.55 -17.23 9.27
C GLU A 242 27.89 -16.96 8.57
N GLU A 243 27.86 -16.11 7.54
CA GLU A 243 29.04 -15.40 7.06
C GLU A 243 28.71 -13.90 7.00
N GLN A 244 29.30 -13.15 7.93
CA GLN A 244 29.24 -11.69 7.95
C GLN A 244 29.92 -11.15 6.68
N THR A 245 29.15 -10.49 5.82
CA THR A 245 29.65 -9.82 4.62
C THR A 245 29.40 -8.30 4.70
N PRO A 246 30.24 -7.47 4.05
CA PRO A 246 30.13 -6.01 4.09
C PRO A 246 28.79 -5.57 3.49
N ARG A 247 28.15 -4.52 4.02
CA ARG A 247 26.92 -3.90 3.47
C ARG A 247 27.21 -3.31 2.07
N GLY A 248 27.11 -4.13 1.03
CA GLY A 248 27.11 -3.72 -0.37
C GLY A 248 25.76 -4.06 -1.00
N ALA A 249 25.17 -3.11 -1.74
CA ALA A 249 23.87 -3.28 -2.36
C ALA A 249 23.81 -4.57 -3.21
N LYS A 250 22.79 -5.39 -2.97
CA LYS A 250 22.37 -6.48 -3.85
C LYS A 250 20.92 -6.16 -4.22
N GLY A 251 20.67 -5.69 -5.44
CA GLY A 251 19.31 -5.43 -5.92
C GLY A 251 19.19 -4.60 -7.19
N THR A 252 18.17 -4.88 -8.00
CA THR A 252 17.83 -4.33 -9.34
C THR A 252 17.59 -2.81 -9.39
N THR A 253 17.11 -2.27 -10.52
CA THR A 253 16.75 -0.86 -10.68
C THR A 253 15.32 -0.59 -10.18
N ALA A 254 15.08 0.47 -9.39
CA ALA A 254 13.71 0.76 -8.88
C ALA A 254 12.81 1.38 -9.95
N LEU A 255 13.35 2.37 -10.65
CA LEU A 255 12.68 3.10 -11.73
C LEU A 255 13.61 3.17 -12.93
N GLU A 256 13.17 2.61 -14.04
CA GLU A 256 13.91 2.61 -15.30
C GLU A 256 13.15 3.41 -16.36
N MET A 257 13.72 4.54 -16.76
CA MET A 257 13.25 5.33 -17.89
C MET A 257 14.03 4.90 -19.14
N ARG A 258 13.34 4.30 -20.10
CA ARG A 258 13.94 3.79 -21.34
C ARG A 258 14.23 4.92 -22.34
N ASP A 259 15.08 4.62 -23.32
CA ASP A 259 15.51 5.57 -24.35
C ASP A 259 14.30 6.24 -25.04
N GLY A 260 14.31 7.56 -25.10
CA GLY A 260 13.25 8.37 -25.72
C GLY A 260 11.99 8.56 -24.88
N PHE A 261 12.01 8.36 -23.56
CA PHE A 261 10.90 8.75 -22.67
C PHE A 261 10.55 10.24 -22.81
N THR A 262 9.29 10.64 -22.61
CA THR A 262 8.88 12.04 -22.84
C THR A 262 8.96 12.91 -21.60
N LYS A 263 8.70 12.34 -20.41
CA LYS A 263 8.61 13.10 -19.17
C LYS A 263 8.82 12.23 -17.93
N LEU A 264 9.64 12.71 -17.01
CA LEU A 264 9.77 12.19 -15.65
C LEU A 264 9.61 13.32 -14.64
N ARG A 265 8.66 13.19 -13.72
CA ARG A 265 8.58 14.05 -12.53
C ARG A 265 8.47 13.20 -11.28
N ILE A 266 9.35 13.42 -10.31
CA ILE A 266 9.37 12.71 -9.03
C ILE A 266 9.47 13.73 -7.90
N ASN A 267 8.53 13.66 -6.97
CA ASN A 267 8.49 14.55 -5.81
C ASN A 267 8.04 13.87 -4.53
N ALA A 268 8.71 14.20 -3.42
CA ALA A 268 8.37 13.68 -2.09
C ALA A 268 8.39 12.14 -2.02
N CYS A 269 9.21 11.48 -2.83
CA CYS A 269 9.33 10.03 -2.84
C CYS A 269 10.51 9.54 -2.01
N ALA A 270 10.46 8.27 -1.60
CA ALA A 270 11.54 7.61 -0.90
C ALA A 270 12.00 6.35 -1.65
N PHE A 271 13.30 6.15 -1.81
CA PHE A 271 13.91 5.00 -2.47
C PHE A 271 14.88 4.33 -1.49
N SER A 272 14.83 2.99 -1.37
CA SER A 272 15.74 2.28 -0.49
C SER A 272 16.18 0.91 -1.00
N GLY A 273 17.48 0.62 -0.87
CA GLY A 273 18.05 -0.73 -1.02
C GLY A 273 18.51 -1.13 -2.43
N TYR A 274 18.30 -0.30 -3.45
CA TYR A 274 18.59 -0.61 -4.86
C TYR A 274 20.07 -0.41 -5.24
N GLU A 275 20.58 -1.17 -6.23
CA GLU A 275 21.86 -0.86 -6.89
C GLU A 275 21.76 0.45 -7.67
N VAL A 276 20.65 0.66 -8.38
CA VAL A 276 20.33 1.94 -9.05
C VAL A 276 18.89 2.31 -8.70
N ALA A 277 18.66 3.37 -7.93
CA ALA A 277 17.28 3.74 -7.58
C ALA A 277 16.53 4.31 -8.80
N ILE A 278 17.11 5.27 -9.51
CA ILE A 278 16.53 5.84 -10.73
C ILE A 278 17.56 5.76 -11.84
N ASP A 279 17.23 5.05 -12.92
CA ASP A 279 18.05 4.95 -14.13
C ASP A 279 17.36 5.66 -15.29
N ILE A 280 18.03 6.66 -15.83
CA ILE A 280 17.52 7.53 -16.90
C ILE A 280 18.38 7.30 -18.13
N LEU A 281 17.85 6.58 -19.11
CA LEU A 281 18.48 6.39 -20.41
C LEU A 281 18.32 7.64 -21.30
N PRO A 282 19.03 7.72 -22.45
CA PRO A 282 18.99 8.88 -23.33
C PRO A 282 17.58 9.38 -23.66
N SER A 283 17.37 10.69 -23.61
CA SER A 283 16.13 11.31 -24.10
C SER A 283 16.24 12.83 -24.27
N ASP A 284 15.34 13.41 -25.06
CA ASP A 284 15.06 14.85 -25.10
C ASP A 284 13.87 15.26 -24.18
N GLY A 285 13.47 14.35 -23.29
CA GLY A 285 12.36 14.54 -22.36
C GLY A 285 12.63 15.53 -21.23
N GLU A 286 11.58 15.81 -20.45
CA GLU A 286 11.69 16.59 -19.21
C GLU A 286 12.10 15.69 -18.04
N ILE A 287 13.06 16.13 -17.23
CA ILE A 287 13.42 15.48 -15.95
C ILE A 287 13.20 16.45 -14.80
N LEU A 288 12.37 16.09 -13.82
CA LEU A 288 12.25 16.81 -12.56
C LEU A 288 12.33 15.82 -11.40
N VAL A 289 13.46 15.77 -10.71
CA VAL A 289 13.66 14.89 -9.56
C VAL A 289 14.00 15.75 -8.35
N ARG A 290 13.01 16.00 -7.49
CA ARG A 290 13.18 16.91 -6.36
C ARG A 290 12.52 16.47 -5.06
N ASP A 291 13.09 16.90 -3.94
CA ASP A 291 12.52 16.67 -2.61
C ASP A 291 12.35 15.18 -2.28
N ASN A 292 13.25 14.32 -2.75
CA ASN A 292 13.19 12.87 -2.51
C ASN A 292 14.24 12.43 -1.48
N THR A 293 14.05 11.26 -0.89
CA THR A 293 15.04 10.63 0.01
C THR A 293 15.54 9.32 -0.57
N PHE A 294 16.85 9.13 -0.61
CA PHE A 294 17.51 7.91 -1.06
C PHE A 294 18.30 7.31 0.11
N THR A 295 18.08 6.04 0.40
CA THR A 295 18.72 5.35 1.54
C THR A 295 19.30 4.00 1.13
N SER A 296 20.56 3.73 1.47
CA SER A 296 21.19 2.42 1.20
C SER A 296 21.17 2.02 -0.27
N CYS A 297 21.43 2.97 -1.18
CA CYS A 297 21.51 2.72 -2.62
C CYS A 297 22.97 2.79 -3.11
N ALA A 298 23.41 1.92 -4.00
CA ALA A 298 24.76 2.08 -4.58
C ALA A 298 24.82 3.32 -5.49
N THR A 299 23.83 3.50 -6.35
CA THR A 299 23.61 4.72 -7.13
C THR A 299 22.17 5.20 -6.91
N ALA A 300 21.98 6.44 -6.48
CA ALA A 300 20.64 6.99 -6.31
C ALA A 300 20.03 7.43 -7.65
N ILE A 301 20.72 8.32 -8.38
CA ILE A 301 20.25 8.80 -9.69
C ILE A 301 21.34 8.56 -10.71
N ARG A 302 21.07 7.79 -11.76
CA ARG A 302 21.93 7.64 -12.92
C ARG A 302 21.28 8.27 -14.12
N VAL A 303 21.99 9.18 -14.77
CA VAL A 303 21.60 9.77 -16.05
C VAL A 303 22.62 9.31 -17.09
N ASP A 304 22.22 8.39 -17.94
CA ASP A 304 23.03 7.87 -19.03
C ASP A 304 22.71 8.59 -20.33
N VAL A 305 23.70 9.29 -20.88
CA VAL A 305 23.59 10.00 -22.16
C VAL A 305 24.54 9.42 -23.20
N ARG A 306 24.92 8.14 -23.07
CA ARG A 306 25.98 7.53 -23.88
C ARG A 306 25.59 6.99 -25.26
N GLY A 307 24.34 7.08 -25.69
CA GLY A 307 23.93 6.42 -26.93
C GLY A 307 24.43 7.12 -28.21
N GLU A 308 25.09 6.37 -29.10
CA GLU A 308 25.32 6.78 -30.49
C GLU A 308 23.96 6.95 -31.19
N ASP A 309 23.78 8.03 -31.95
CA ASP A 309 22.51 8.38 -32.64
C ASP A 309 21.28 8.55 -31.71
N THR A 310 21.48 8.73 -30.39
CA THR A 310 20.39 8.92 -29.42
C THR A 310 20.02 10.39 -29.19
N LYS A 311 18.77 10.60 -28.77
CA LYS A 311 18.21 11.92 -28.43
C LYS A 311 18.76 12.40 -27.10
N ASN A 312 19.69 13.35 -27.09
CA ASN A 312 20.17 14.07 -25.88
C ASN A 312 20.47 15.55 -26.19
N THR A 313 19.90 16.07 -27.28
CA THR A 313 20.18 17.42 -27.77
C THR A 313 19.39 18.49 -27.02
N ALA A 314 18.26 18.11 -26.44
CA ALA A 314 17.31 19.03 -25.82
C ALA A 314 16.86 18.59 -24.42
N LEU A 315 17.48 17.57 -23.81
CA LEU A 315 17.16 17.14 -22.45
C LEU A 315 17.19 18.34 -21.50
N TYR A 316 16.12 18.55 -20.75
CA TYR A 316 16.00 19.71 -19.84
C TYR A 316 15.34 19.29 -18.55
N GLY A 317 15.67 19.99 -17.47
CA GLY A 317 15.18 19.56 -16.17
C GLY A 317 15.89 20.14 -14.97
N ILE A 318 15.49 19.64 -13.80
CA ILE A 318 16.08 19.99 -12.51
C ILE A 318 16.19 18.72 -11.64
N ILE A 319 17.39 18.51 -11.08
CA ILE A 319 17.63 17.55 -9.99
C ILE A 319 18.09 18.35 -8.77
N GLN A 320 17.24 18.46 -7.75
CA GLN A 320 17.54 19.33 -6.60
C GLN A 320 16.87 18.87 -5.31
N SER A 321 17.44 19.27 -4.18
CA SER A 321 16.80 19.12 -2.87
C SER A 321 16.54 17.66 -2.50
N ASN A 322 17.31 16.72 -3.05
CA ASN A 322 17.25 15.33 -2.67
C ASN A 322 18.17 15.04 -1.47
N VAL A 323 17.75 14.14 -0.60
CA VAL A 323 18.48 13.73 0.61
C VAL A 323 19.06 12.34 0.41
N PHE A 324 20.36 12.18 0.64
CA PHE A 324 21.07 10.91 0.44
C PHE A 324 21.66 10.42 1.77
N SER A 325 21.34 9.18 2.15
CA SER A 325 21.83 8.53 3.37
C SER A 325 22.37 7.14 3.04
N ALA A 326 23.63 6.87 3.36
CA ALA A 326 24.30 5.61 2.97
C ALA A 326 24.14 5.32 1.45
N VAL A 327 24.43 6.33 0.63
CA VAL A 327 24.42 6.22 -0.84
C VAL A 327 25.84 6.41 -1.35
N ASP A 328 26.36 5.46 -2.12
CA ASP A 328 27.75 5.53 -2.62
C ASP A 328 27.87 6.61 -3.69
N HIS A 329 26.89 6.68 -4.61
CA HIS A 329 26.85 7.65 -5.70
C HIS A 329 25.50 8.39 -5.73
N PRO A 330 25.42 9.62 -5.20
CA PRO A 330 24.16 10.39 -5.15
C PRO A 330 23.57 10.66 -6.54
N THR A 331 24.37 11.18 -7.47
CA THR A 331 23.97 11.37 -8.86
C THR A 331 25.18 11.14 -9.77
N ILE A 332 25.05 10.24 -10.74
CA ILE A 332 26.06 9.97 -11.77
C ILE A 332 25.53 10.42 -13.12
N PHE A 333 26.38 11.10 -13.87
CA PHE A 333 26.17 11.39 -15.28
C PHE A 333 27.18 10.61 -16.13
N ASN A 334 26.70 9.74 -17.00
CA ASN A 334 27.55 9.00 -17.92
C ASN A 334 27.52 9.64 -19.31
N TYR A 335 28.67 10.13 -19.78
CA TYR A 335 28.83 10.77 -21.09
C TYR A 335 29.74 9.94 -22.00
N ASN A 336 29.44 9.85 -23.30
CA ASN A 336 30.26 9.11 -24.27
C ASN A 336 31.26 10.01 -25.02
N GLY A 337 31.79 11.03 -24.34
CA GLY A 337 32.73 12.01 -24.92
C GLY A 337 32.11 13.06 -25.86
N GLY A 338 30.82 12.96 -26.18
CA GLY A 338 30.06 14.03 -26.85
C GLY A 338 29.67 15.17 -25.92
N LEU A 339 29.49 16.39 -26.46
CA LEU A 339 28.96 17.52 -25.69
C LEU A 339 27.48 17.29 -25.40
N TYR A 340 27.11 17.19 -24.11
CA TYR A 340 25.74 17.40 -23.68
C TYR A 340 25.33 18.85 -24.00
N MET A 341 24.28 19.03 -24.81
CA MET A 341 23.81 20.34 -25.26
C MET A 341 22.49 20.79 -24.60
N GLY A 342 21.97 19.99 -23.66
CA GLY A 342 20.71 20.27 -22.96
C GLY A 342 20.84 21.29 -21.81
N THR A 343 19.74 21.48 -21.07
CA THR A 343 19.61 22.48 -19.99
C THR A 343 19.22 21.88 -18.63
N LEU A 344 19.79 20.72 -18.29
CA LEU A 344 19.59 20.09 -16.99
C LEU A 344 20.38 20.83 -15.90
N LYS A 345 19.67 21.38 -14.92
CA LYS A 345 20.24 21.95 -13.70
C LYS A 345 20.33 20.88 -12.63
N PHE A 346 21.44 20.80 -11.91
CA PHE A 346 21.60 19.86 -10.82
C PHE A 346 22.40 20.47 -9.68
N ASP A 347 21.87 20.39 -8.46
CA ASP A 347 22.52 20.92 -7.25
C ASP A 347 23.00 19.78 -6.31
N ASP A 348 22.59 18.55 -6.60
CA ASP A 348 22.79 17.36 -5.75
C ASP A 348 24.06 16.56 -6.09
N TYR A 349 24.99 17.15 -6.85
CA TYR A 349 26.23 16.50 -7.26
C TYR A 349 27.28 16.50 -6.15
N LYS A 350 27.85 15.33 -5.86
CA LYS A 350 29.14 15.21 -5.19
C LYS A 350 30.21 14.91 -6.23
N SER A 351 31.18 15.79 -6.37
CA SER A 351 32.44 15.45 -7.04
C SER A 351 33.12 14.36 -6.24
N ASN A 352 33.42 13.23 -6.89
CA ASN A 352 34.35 12.25 -6.33
C ASN A 352 35.76 12.82 -6.22
#